data_AF-A0A961NVV2-F1
#
_entry.id   AF-A0A961NVV2-F1
#
_cell.length_a   1.000
_cell.length_b   1.000
_cell.length_c   1.000
_cell.angle_alpha   90.00
_cell.angle_beta   90.00
_cell.angle_gamma   90.00
#
_symmetry.space_group_name_H-M   'P 1'
#
loop_
_entity.id
_entity.type
_entity.pdbx_description
1 polymer ?
#
loop_
_entity_poly.entity_id
_entity_poly.type
_entity_poly.pdbx_seq_one_letter_code
_entity_poly.pdbx_strand_id
1 'polypeptide(L)'
;MSLARAREFAVLSLLAAHPAHGYEIAKAVSAGPLAALGLSRAAVYAILDRFRTRGWVAEQAEPGGAYPDRTVLSLTDTGRRGFEDQIATLGTLEMPATIPLVALTMYVDSGGTLPPGVLDRQIAERRAALGAALGAGGKDDAHAHSVTARLWRRVLEAELSVLADLRDRIGG
;
A
#
# COMPACT_ATOMS: atom_id res chain seq x y z
N MET A 1 -11.05 -7.00 -7.94
CA MET A 1 -9.69 -6.99 -8.57
C MET A 1 -8.63 -7.37 -7.53
N SER A 2 -7.55 -8.06 -7.91
CA SER A 2 -6.78 -8.93 -6.98
C SER A 2 -5.68 -8.24 -6.14
N LEU A 3 -5.43 -8.80 -4.96
CA LEU A 3 -4.30 -8.53 -4.05
C LEU A 3 -2.92 -8.46 -4.76
N ALA A 4 -2.78 -9.09 -5.93
CA ALA A 4 -1.57 -9.02 -6.74
C ALA A 4 -1.23 -7.59 -7.19
N ARG A 5 -2.22 -6.75 -7.52
CA ARG A 5 -1.95 -5.36 -7.96
C ARG A 5 -1.50 -4.47 -6.80
N ALA A 6 -2.12 -4.60 -5.63
CA ALA A 6 -1.69 -3.86 -4.43
C ALA A 6 -0.24 -4.18 -4.05
N ARG A 7 0.17 -5.45 -4.25
CA ARG A 7 1.55 -5.89 -4.05
C ARG A 7 2.52 -5.32 -5.08
N GLU A 8 2.14 -5.32 -6.35
CA GLU A 8 2.94 -4.66 -7.41
C GLU A 8 3.12 -3.17 -7.11
N PHE A 9 2.05 -2.50 -6.68
CA PHE A 9 2.05 -1.10 -6.32
C PHE A 9 3.02 -0.77 -5.18
N ALA A 10 3.01 -1.58 -4.11
CA ALA A 10 3.93 -1.39 -2.99
C ALA A 10 5.40 -1.49 -3.42
N VAL A 11 5.73 -2.44 -4.30
CA VAL A 11 7.09 -2.60 -4.83
C VAL A 11 7.47 -1.40 -5.71
N LEU A 12 6.55 -0.89 -6.53
CA LEU A 12 6.79 0.33 -7.33
C LEU A 12 7.00 1.56 -6.47
N SER A 13 6.20 1.72 -5.41
CA SER A 13 6.30 2.87 -4.50
C SER A 13 7.68 2.95 -3.83
N LEU A 14 8.24 1.79 -3.44
CA LEU A 14 9.59 1.72 -2.88
C LEU A 14 10.67 2.11 -3.90
N LEU A 15 10.55 1.64 -5.14
CA LEU A 15 11.48 1.98 -6.22
C LEU A 15 11.33 3.42 -6.74
N ALA A 16 10.14 4.01 -6.58
CA ALA A 16 9.88 5.40 -6.91
C ALA A 16 10.55 6.37 -5.93
N ALA A 17 10.61 5.99 -4.64
CA ALA A 17 11.26 6.78 -3.60
C ALA A 17 12.77 6.89 -3.83
N HIS A 18 13.44 5.77 -4.12
CA HIS A 18 14.86 5.76 -4.47
C HIS A 18 15.25 4.45 -5.17
N PRO A 19 16.36 4.44 -5.95
CA PRO A 19 16.97 3.20 -6.42
C PRO A 19 17.33 2.29 -5.24
N ALA A 20 17.06 0.99 -5.35
CA ALA A 20 17.23 0.05 -4.24
C ALA A 20 17.62 -1.35 -4.70
N HIS A 21 18.23 -2.13 -3.81
CA HIS A 21 18.46 -3.54 -4.07
C HIS A 21 17.18 -4.36 -3.85
N GLY A 22 17.00 -5.44 -4.65
CA GLY A 22 15.84 -6.33 -4.49
C GLY A 22 15.70 -6.93 -3.08
N TYR A 23 16.82 -7.11 -2.36
CA TYR A 23 16.80 -7.55 -0.97
C TYR A 23 16.26 -6.47 -0.01
N GLU A 24 16.61 -5.21 -0.22
CA GLU A 24 16.14 -4.09 0.61
C GLU A 24 14.64 -3.88 0.42
N ILE A 25 14.17 -3.99 -0.83
CA ILE A 25 12.74 -4.00 -1.14
C ILE A 25 12.04 -5.14 -0.42
N ALA A 26 12.59 -6.36 -0.49
CA ALA A 26 12.01 -7.52 0.18
C ALA A 26 11.96 -7.35 1.72
N LYS A 27 13.02 -6.77 2.30
CA LYS A 27 13.09 -6.47 3.73
C LYS A 27 12.05 -5.41 4.11
N ALA A 28 11.94 -4.33 3.34
CA ALA A 28 10.98 -3.26 3.57
C ALA A 28 9.53 -3.76 3.52
N VAL A 29 9.18 -4.60 2.53
CA VAL A 29 7.80 -5.10 2.45
C VAL A 29 7.45 -6.17 3.50
N SER A 30 8.46 -6.84 4.05
CA SER A 30 8.28 -7.81 5.14
C SER A 30 8.16 -7.17 6.52
N ALA A 31 8.37 -5.87 6.63
CA ALA A 31 8.37 -5.12 7.87
C ALA A 31 7.42 -3.91 7.81
N GLY A 32 7.08 -3.38 8.98
CA GLY A 32 6.25 -2.17 9.07
C GLY A 32 4.84 -2.34 8.48
N PRO A 33 4.19 -1.24 8.05
CA PRO A 33 2.83 -1.25 7.51
C PRO A 33 2.64 -2.17 6.29
N LEU A 34 3.74 -2.42 5.56
CA LEU A 34 3.75 -3.22 4.35
C LEU A 34 3.59 -4.73 4.58
N ALA A 35 3.92 -5.20 5.78
CA ALA A 35 3.73 -6.60 6.15
C ALA A 35 2.27 -7.04 6.01
N ALA A 36 1.31 -6.10 6.13
CA ALA A 36 -0.12 -6.34 5.93
C ALA A 36 -0.46 -6.80 4.50
N LEU A 37 0.38 -6.53 3.50
CA LEU A 37 0.20 -7.02 2.13
C LEU A 37 0.58 -8.50 1.97
N GLY A 38 1.19 -9.11 3.00
CA GLY A 38 1.60 -10.51 3.00
C GLY A 38 2.58 -10.83 1.87
N LEU A 39 3.52 -9.93 1.60
CA LEU A 39 4.54 -10.11 0.57
C LEU A 39 5.69 -10.96 1.11
N SER A 40 5.82 -12.18 0.60
CA SER A 40 7.02 -12.98 0.83
C SER A 40 8.18 -12.46 -0.01
N ARG A 41 9.41 -12.75 0.41
CA ARG A 41 10.62 -12.43 -0.37
C ARG A 41 10.55 -12.98 -1.79
N ALA A 42 10.05 -14.21 -1.96
CA ALA A 42 9.88 -14.82 -3.27
C ALA A 42 8.87 -14.06 -4.14
N ALA A 43 7.75 -13.60 -3.55
CA ALA A 43 6.75 -12.81 -4.28
C ALA A 43 7.30 -11.46 -4.76
N VAL A 44 8.18 -10.82 -3.98
CA VAL A 44 8.87 -9.58 -4.40
C VAL A 44 9.74 -9.81 -5.62
N TYR A 45 10.61 -10.83 -5.60
CA TYR A 45 11.45 -11.10 -6.78
C TYR A 45 10.62 -11.49 -8.00
N ALA A 46 9.52 -12.23 -7.83
CA ALA A 46 8.61 -12.51 -8.93
C ALA A 46 7.93 -11.23 -9.49
N ILE A 47 7.64 -10.24 -8.65
CA ILE A 47 7.14 -8.93 -9.10
C ILE A 47 8.23 -8.17 -9.86
N LEU A 48 9.45 -8.11 -9.32
CA LEU A 48 10.58 -7.42 -9.94
C LEU A 48 10.90 -8.02 -11.31
N ASP A 49 10.85 -9.34 -11.46
CA ASP A 49 11.04 -10.03 -12.74
C ASP A 49 9.97 -9.66 -13.78
N ARG A 50 8.70 -9.53 -13.35
CA ARG A 50 7.64 -9.01 -14.23
C ARG A 50 7.90 -7.56 -14.63
N PHE A 51 8.39 -6.72 -13.72
CA PHE A 51 8.70 -5.33 -14.03
C PHE A 51 9.87 -5.19 -15.00
N ARG A 52 10.90 -6.03 -14.86
CA ARG A 52 12.00 -6.14 -15.84
C ARG A 52 11.47 -6.52 -17.21
N THR A 53 10.62 -7.55 -17.28
CA THR A 53 9.98 -8.00 -18.53
C THR A 53 9.12 -6.91 -19.18
N ARG A 54 8.44 -6.08 -18.38
CA ARG A 54 7.65 -4.92 -18.85
C ARG A 54 8.50 -3.69 -19.20
N GLY A 55 9.81 -3.72 -18.98
CA GLY A 55 10.69 -2.57 -19.15
C GLY A 55 10.44 -1.44 -18.15
N TRP A 56 9.83 -1.73 -16.99
CA TRP A 56 9.51 -0.75 -15.96
C TRP A 56 10.67 -0.46 -15.02
N VAL A 57 11.63 -1.39 -14.93
CA VAL A 57 12.79 -1.29 -14.05
C VAL A 57 14.07 -1.54 -14.84
N ALA A 58 15.07 -0.70 -14.61
CA ALA A 58 16.43 -0.86 -15.11
C ALA A 58 17.33 -1.41 -14.01
N GLU A 59 18.33 -2.18 -14.41
CA GLU A 59 19.35 -2.75 -13.53
C GLU A 59 20.69 -2.09 -13.78
N GLN A 60 21.34 -1.67 -12.70
CA GLN A 60 22.71 -1.19 -12.75
C GLN A 60 23.55 -2.05 -11.80
N ALA A 61 24.64 -2.61 -12.33
CA ALA A 61 25.62 -3.30 -11.51
C ALA A 61 26.41 -2.26 -10.72
N GLU A 62 26.38 -2.37 -9.40
CA GLU A 62 27.32 -1.67 -8.52
C GLU A 62 28.48 -2.61 -8.18
N PRO A 63 29.73 -2.19 -8.42
CA PRO A 63 30.91 -2.97 -8.07
C PRO A 63 30.89 -3.26 -6.57
N GLY A 64 30.83 -4.55 -6.21
CA GLY A 64 30.72 -4.97 -4.81
C GLY A 64 32.00 -4.81 -3.99
N GLY A 65 33.09 -4.30 -4.59
CA GLY A 65 34.40 -4.21 -3.97
C GLY A 65 34.88 -5.62 -3.54
N ALA A 66 34.93 -5.89 -2.24
CA ALA A 66 35.27 -7.20 -1.67
C ALA A 66 34.09 -8.18 -1.55
N TYR A 67 32.88 -7.75 -1.92
CA TYR A 67 31.64 -8.54 -1.90
C TYR A 67 31.11 -8.79 -3.32
N PRO A 68 30.16 -9.73 -3.51
CA PRO A 68 29.52 -9.95 -4.80
C PRO A 68 28.92 -8.64 -5.34
N ASP A 69 29.00 -8.46 -6.66
CA ASP A 69 28.34 -7.35 -7.35
C ASP A 69 26.87 -7.27 -6.94
N ARG A 70 26.44 -6.07 -6.59
CA ARG A 70 25.06 -5.82 -6.18
C ARG A 70 24.32 -5.15 -7.32
N THR A 71 23.15 -5.68 -7.64
CA THR A 71 22.28 -5.07 -8.63
C THR A 71 21.39 -4.03 -7.95
N VAL A 72 21.53 -2.77 -8.34
CA VAL A 72 20.59 -1.71 -7.99
C VAL A 72 19.50 -1.65 -9.05
N LEU A 73 18.25 -1.56 -8.58
CA LEU A 73 17.06 -1.45 -9.40
C LEU A 73 16.56 0.00 -9.36
N SER A 74 16.19 0.54 -10.52
CA SER A 74 15.62 1.88 -10.64
C SER A 74 14.43 1.90 -11.59
N LEU A 75 13.45 2.77 -11.36
CA LEU A 75 12.33 2.94 -12.30
C LEU A 75 12.81 3.59 -13.61
N THR A 76 12.35 3.05 -14.72
CA THR A 76 12.45 3.71 -16.03
C THR A 76 11.34 4.74 -16.21
N ASP A 77 11.44 5.60 -17.23
CA ASP A 77 10.35 6.52 -17.58
C ASP A 77 9.04 5.79 -17.91
N THR A 78 9.15 4.62 -18.54
CA THR A 78 8.00 3.75 -18.83
C THR A 78 7.42 3.16 -17.55
N GLY A 79 8.27 2.78 -16.59
CA GLY A 79 7.82 2.34 -15.27
C GLY A 79 7.12 3.43 -14.48
N ARG A 80 7.60 4.67 -14.56
CA ARG A 80 6.96 5.83 -13.91
C ARG A 80 5.57 6.11 -14.46
N ARG A 81 5.40 6.12 -15.79
CA ARG A 81 4.07 6.25 -16.43
C ARG A 81 3.14 5.09 -16.04
N GLY A 82 3.64 3.85 -16.08
CA GLY A 82 2.87 2.68 -15.67
C GLY A 82 2.45 2.73 -14.20
N PHE A 83 3.28 3.34 -13.33
CA PHE A 83 2.96 3.54 -11.93
C PHE A 83 1.86 4.60 -11.73
N GLU A 84 1.94 5.74 -12.42
CA GLU A 84 0.89 6.78 -12.41
C GLU A 84 -0.47 6.23 -12.87
N ASP A 85 -0.50 5.42 -13.92
CA ASP A 85 -1.71 4.73 -14.39
C ASP A 85 -2.27 3.78 -13.32
N GLN A 86 -1.40 3.09 -12.57
CA GLN A 86 -1.85 2.24 -11.48
C GLN A 86 -2.48 3.04 -10.34
N ILE A 87 -1.96 4.22 -10.00
CA ILE A 87 -2.53 5.12 -8.96
C ILE A 87 -3.98 5.48 -9.29
N ALA A 88 -4.25 5.85 -10.55
CA ALA A 88 -5.61 6.21 -10.98
C ALA A 88 -6.61 5.06 -10.78
N THR A 89 -6.13 3.81 -10.86
CA THR A 89 -6.94 2.60 -10.68
C THR A 89 -6.98 2.06 -9.24
N LEU A 90 -6.13 2.55 -8.33
CA LEU A 90 -6.17 2.13 -6.92
C LEU A 90 -7.50 2.47 -6.25
N GLY A 91 -8.11 3.58 -6.67
CA GLY A 91 -9.41 4.02 -6.16
C GLY A 91 -10.61 3.23 -6.64
N THR A 92 -10.42 2.18 -7.46
CA THR A 92 -11.49 1.31 -7.99
C THR A 92 -11.34 -0.14 -7.55
N LEU A 93 -10.48 -0.42 -6.57
CA LEU A 93 -10.20 -1.79 -6.13
C LEU A 93 -11.16 -2.25 -5.03
N GLU A 94 -11.85 -3.36 -5.28
CA GLU A 94 -12.59 -4.11 -4.26
C GLU A 94 -11.62 -4.81 -3.29
N MET A 95 -11.08 -4.04 -2.36
CA MET A 95 -10.19 -4.49 -1.29
C MET A 95 -10.74 -3.98 0.04
N PRO A 96 -10.36 -4.57 1.19
CA PRO A 96 -10.52 -3.89 2.46
C PRO A 96 -9.89 -2.50 2.33
N ALA A 97 -10.69 -1.44 2.48
CA ALA A 97 -10.27 -0.08 2.11
C ALA A 97 -9.04 0.45 2.90
N THR A 98 -8.58 -0.27 3.92
CA THR A 98 -7.27 -0.08 4.56
C THR A 98 -6.09 -0.25 3.59
N ILE A 99 -6.13 -1.21 2.67
CA ILE A 99 -5.01 -1.48 1.75
C ILE A 99 -4.78 -0.34 0.74
N PRO A 100 -5.82 0.16 0.05
CA PRO A 100 -5.70 1.35 -0.78
C PRO A 100 -5.15 2.56 -0.02
N LEU A 101 -5.60 2.81 1.22
CA LEU A 101 -5.10 3.93 2.02
C LEU A 101 -3.60 3.80 2.30
N VAL A 102 -3.12 2.61 2.69
CA VAL A 102 -1.67 2.35 2.88
C VAL A 102 -0.89 2.59 1.59
N ALA A 103 -1.41 2.15 0.45
CA ALA A 103 -0.77 2.39 -0.85
C ALA A 103 -0.67 3.89 -1.16
N LEU A 104 -1.74 4.67 -0.93
CA LEU A 104 -1.73 6.11 -1.15
C LEU A 104 -0.74 6.83 -0.22
N THR A 105 -0.68 6.48 1.06
CA THR A 105 0.26 7.10 2.00
C THR A 105 1.71 6.80 1.61
N MET A 106 2.00 5.59 1.15
CA MET A 106 3.34 5.25 0.65
C MET A 106 3.75 6.08 -0.56
N TYR A 107 2.82 6.34 -1.49
CA TYR A 107 3.11 7.17 -2.64
C TYR A 107 3.46 8.60 -2.22
N VAL A 108 2.75 9.14 -1.22
CA VAL A 108 3.08 10.43 -0.61
C VAL A 108 4.47 10.39 0.05
N ASP A 109 4.77 9.35 0.84
CA ASP A 109 6.09 9.16 1.48
C ASP A 109 7.23 9.06 0.45
N SER A 110 6.93 8.61 -0.78
CA SER A 110 7.88 8.56 -1.89
C SER A 110 8.12 9.91 -2.58
N GLY A 111 7.47 10.98 -2.12
CA GLY A 111 7.50 12.32 -2.72
C GLY A 111 6.49 12.52 -3.86
N GLY A 112 5.56 11.59 -4.04
CA GLY A 112 4.51 11.65 -5.05
C GLY A 112 3.38 12.62 -4.67
N THR A 113 2.81 13.30 -5.66
CA THR A 113 1.64 14.17 -5.45
C THR A 113 0.37 13.43 -5.85
N LEU A 114 -0.52 13.21 -4.90
CA LEU A 114 -1.77 12.49 -5.15
C LEU A 114 -2.68 13.27 -6.12
N PRO A 115 -3.36 12.59 -7.05
CA PRO A 115 -4.38 13.24 -7.86
C PRO A 115 -5.52 13.79 -6.97
N PRO A 116 -6.11 14.94 -7.33
CA PRO A 116 -7.20 15.54 -6.55
C PRO A 116 -8.35 14.57 -6.30
N GLY A 117 -8.82 14.51 -5.05
CA GLY A 117 -9.98 13.72 -4.63
C GLY A 117 -9.77 12.20 -4.52
N VAL A 118 -8.58 11.66 -4.88
CA VAL A 118 -8.30 10.22 -4.71
C VAL A 118 -8.29 9.83 -3.23
N LEU A 119 -7.61 10.63 -2.39
CA LEU A 119 -7.57 10.40 -0.95
C LEU A 119 -8.95 10.54 -0.32
N ASP A 120 -9.70 11.60 -0.66
CA ASP A 120 -11.03 11.86 -0.13
C ASP A 120 -12.01 10.72 -0.47
N ARG A 121 -11.96 10.21 -1.71
CA ARG A 121 -12.77 9.07 -2.14
C ARG A 121 -12.46 7.83 -1.31
N GLN A 122 -11.18 7.50 -1.14
CA GLN A 122 -10.79 6.32 -0.36
C GLN A 122 -11.13 6.44 1.13
N ILE A 123 -10.98 7.63 1.72
CA ILE A 123 -11.42 7.91 3.10
C ILE A 123 -12.94 7.73 3.20
N ALA A 124 -13.71 8.30 2.26
CA ALA A 124 -15.17 8.19 2.27
C ALA A 124 -15.65 6.74 2.15
N GLU A 125 -15.08 5.96 1.22
CA GLU A 125 -15.37 4.54 1.04
C GLU A 125 -15.05 3.72 2.30
N ARG A 126 -13.88 3.96 2.92
CA ARG A 126 -13.51 3.26 4.16
C ARG A 126 -14.46 3.60 5.30
N ARG A 127 -14.80 4.87 5.47
CA ARG A 127 -15.74 5.32 6.51
C ARG A 127 -17.12 4.69 6.33
N ALA A 128 -17.62 4.61 5.10
CA ALA A 128 -18.89 3.96 4.80
C ALA A 128 -18.86 2.46 5.17
N ALA A 129 -17.80 1.76 4.83
CA ALA A 129 -17.62 0.35 5.18
C ALA A 129 -17.56 0.13 6.70
N LEU A 130 -16.83 0.98 7.43
CA LEU A 130 -16.75 0.94 8.90
C LEU A 130 -18.10 1.22 9.57
N GLY A 131 -18.83 2.22 9.07
CA GLY A 131 -20.18 2.53 9.54
C GLY A 131 -21.17 1.39 9.33
N ALA A 132 -21.12 0.72 8.17
CA ALA A 132 -21.91 -0.47 7.90
C ALA A 132 -21.57 -1.63 8.85
N ALA A 133 -20.28 -1.86 9.12
CA ALA A 133 -19.82 -2.90 10.05
C ALA A 133 -20.28 -2.63 11.50
N LEU A 134 -20.21 -1.36 11.95
CA LEU A 134 -20.73 -0.94 13.26
C LEU A 134 -22.25 -1.12 13.37
N GLY A 135 -23.00 -0.76 12.33
CA GLY A 135 -24.45 -0.92 12.28
C GLY A 135 -24.90 -2.39 12.21
N ALA A 136 -24.13 -3.26 11.56
CA ALA A 136 -24.39 -4.70 11.52
C ALA A 136 -24.15 -5.37 12.89
N GLY A 137 -23.07 -5.02 13.59
CA GLY A 137 -22.75 -5.54 14.92
C GLY A 137 -23.69 -5.06 16.03
N GLY A 138 -24.43 -3.97 15.80
CA GLY A 138 -25.46 -3.47 16.72
C GLY A 138 -26.81 -4.21 16.64
N LYS A 139 -27.00 -5.12 15.67
CA LYS A 139 -28.24 -5.90 15.53
C LYS A 139 -28.26 -7.22 16.31
N ASP A 140 -27.12 -7.63 16.87
CA ASP A 140 -26.99 -8.82 17.72
C ASP A 140 -27.05 -8.40 19.21
N ASP A 141 -28.27 -8.12 19.69
CA ASP A 141 -28.53 -7.62 21.05
C ASP A 141 -28.01 -8.56 22.14
N ALA A 142 -27.96 -9.86 21.86
CA ALA A 142 -27.50 -10.88 22.80
C ALA A 142 -26.00 -10.77 23.12
N HIS A 143 -25.19 -10.32 22.17
CA HIS A 143 -23.72 -10.22 22.31
C HIS A 143 -23.20 -8.79 22.29
N ALA A 144 -24.06 -7.78 22.17
CA ALA A 144 -23.70 -6.36 22.14
C ALA A 144 -22.86 -5.90 23.34
N HIS A 145 -23.00 -6.57 24.49
CA HIS A 145 -22.24 -6.32 25.73
C HIS A 145 -21.09 -7.32 25.96
N SER A 146 -20.80 -8.20 25.01
CA SER A 146 -19.65 -9.09 25.12
C SER A 146 -18.34 -8.29 25.08
N VAL A 147 -17.29 -8.85 25.68
CA VAL A 147 -15.94 -8.26 25.62
C VAL A 147 -15.48 -8.14 24.17
N THR A 148 -15.75 -9.15 23.34
CA THR A 148 -15.41 -9.18 21.92
C THR A 148 -16.12 -8.08 21.13
N ALA A 149 -17.43 -7.90 21.33
CA ALA A 149 -18.18 -6.84 20.65
C ALA A 149 -17.72 -5.43 21.04
N ARG A 150 -17.41 -5.21 22.33
CA ARG A 150 -16.84 -3.94 22.81
C ARG A 150 -15.46 -3.67 22.22
N LEU A 151 -14.57 -4.66 22.21
CA LEU A 151 -13.23 -4.53 21.62
C LEU A 151 -13.34 -4.21 20.13
N TRP A 152 -14.15 -4.97 19.40
CA TRP A 152 -14.35 -4.76 17.97
C TRP A 152 -14.88 -3.35 17.67
N ARG A 153 -15.92 -2.90 18.37
CA ARG A 153 -16.46 -1.54 18.25
C ARG A 153 -15.38 -0.48 18.47
N ARG A 154 -14.59 -0.61 19.54
CA ARG A 154 -13.50 0.34 19.86
C ARG A 154 -12.42 0.41 18.78
N VAL A 155 -12.07 -0.72 18.17
CA VAL A 155 -11.12 -0.76 17.05
C VAL A 155 -11.67 0.00 15.85
N LEU A 156 -12.94 -0.21 15.49
CA LEU A 156 -13.57 0.48 14.36
C LEU A 156 -13.73 1.99 14.62
N GLU A 157 -14.12 2.38 15.84
CA GLU A 157 -14.21 3.78 16.26
C GLU A 157 -12.84 4.48 16.23
N ALA A 158 -11.78 3.80 16.67
CA ALA A 158 -10.42 4.32 16.60
C ALA A 158 -9.98 4.53 15.15
N GLU A 159 -10.27 3.59 14.25
CA GLU A 159 -9.96 3.74 12.83
C GLU A 159 -10.71 4.94 12.22
N LEU A 160 -12.00 5.12 12.53
CA LEU A 160 -12.77 6.28 12.09
C LEU A 160 -12.15 7.61 12.55
N SER A 161 -11.65 7.67 13.78
CA SER A 161 -10.95 8.84 14.32
C SER A 161 -9.68 9.13 13.51
N VAL A 162 -8.84 8.12 13.25
CA VAL A 162 -7.60 8.28 12.49
C VAL A 162 -7.88 8.77 11.07
N LEU A 163 -8.92 8.25 10.42
CA LEU A 163 -9.29 8.67 9.06
C LEU A 163 -9.77 10.11 8.97
N ALA A 164 -10.31 10.68 10.05
CA ALA A 164 -10.68 12.08 10.10
C ALA A 164 -9.44 13.00 10.05
N ASP A 165 -8.38 12.60 10.74
CA ASP A 165 -7.15 13.39 10.87
C ASP A 165 -6.17 13.19 9.69
N LEU A 166 -6.27 12.05 8.98
CA LEU A 166 -5.32 11.66 7.93
C LEU A 166 -5.25 12.67 6.78
N ARG A 167 -6.38 13.26 6.37
CA ARG A 167 -6.43 14.24 5.29
C ARG A 167 -5.60 15.48 5.63
N ASP A 168 -5.74 15.95 6.87
CA ASP A 168 -5.09 17.18 7.32
C ASP A 168 -3.57 16.99 7.47
N ARG A 169 -3.10 15.74 7.62
CA ARG A 169 -1.67 15.38 7.66
C ARG A 169 -1.03 15.21 6.29
N ILE A 170 -1.79 14.81 5.27
CA ILE A 170 -1.28 14.59 3.91
C ILE A 170 -1.36 15.88 3.06
N GLY A 171 -2.28 16.79 3.39
CA GLY A 171 -2.45 18.08 2.70
C GLY A 171 -1.66 19.25 3.28
N GLY A 172 -0.83 19.02 4.30
CA GLY A 172 0.02 20.03 4.97
C GLY A 172 1.42 20.11 4.40
#